data_AF-A0A563U002-F1
#
_entry.id   AF-A0A563U002-F1
#
_cell.length_a   1.000
_cell.length_b   1.000
_cell.length_c   1.000
_cell.angle_alpha   90.00
_cell.angle_beta   90.00
_cell.angle_gamma   90.00
#
_symmetry.space_group_name_H-M   'P 1'
#
loop_
_entity.id
_entity.type
_entity.pdbx_description
1 polymer ?
#
loop_
_entity_poly.entity_id
_entity_poly.type
_entity_poly.pdbx_seq_one_letter_code
_entity_poly.pdbx_strand_id
1 'polypeptide(L)'
;MKFNSRYNNPEFVSYELLTALGAKVSAEEVNEELEIHPDYPNLLAINDVLNNFGAEAGAYRIQPDDLPEVPCPFIAHTTKPGYEFMLVKKVVDGMLTVVSDNHGSHKMNLKEFNDIFDGVVLVPEHTGETHKTQSKSAFHFNQISGNVIAVLICVLITGGIFLLVNNINIWQSGALLIVKTAGLAVSILLLVQSIDKNNPLVQTLCGGGGKTNCNAILSSKAANVVKGLSWSDVGFFYFAGTWLALLFSGNNLANLQLLAVLNILSLPYTFYSIYYQARVAKQWCLFCCITQALLWLEFGSFITLFNQPFNMPAASGFVIIALCLAFPVIGWLLLKPLLLQNQQGTIIREQLRKFKYNQEVFSNLLKEQPKYALPHTDWSIVLGNVEADNIITMVSNPYCPPCANTHSVLDKWLDSNLGLQVRLVFTASNYDGDIKTPVTRHFMALADQKDEAAVKLALHDWYEQKQKDYTSWEKAHPVTLNKDLFYKLEKQRAWCDMADIKATPTILVNGHRLPDAYRIQDIKYLLAQQ
;
A
#
# COMPACT_ATOMS: atom_id res chain seq x y z
N MET A 1 19.56 -4.43 -4.43
CA MET A 1 19.10 -3.02 -4.36
C MET A 1 17.69 -3.06 -3.77
N LYS A 2 17.49 -2.53 -2.56
CA LYS A 2 16.18 -2.59 -1.87
C LYS A 2 15.15 -1.86 -2.74
N PHE A 3 14.17 -2.59 -3.30
CA PHE A 3 12.93 -1.94 -3.72
C PHE A 3 12.15 -1.67 -2.44
N ASN A 4 12.54 -0.62 -1.72
CA ASN A 4 11.75 -0.12 -0.62
C ASN A 4 10.32 0.06 -1.16
N SER A 5 9.34 -0.56 -0.50
CA SER A 5 8.03 0.07 -0.41
C SER A 5 8.32 1.49 0.02
N ARG A 6 8.19 2.44 -0.91
CA ARG A 6 8.38 3.84 -0.61
C ARG A 6 7.13 4.21 0.18
N TYR A 7 7.20 3.99 1.49
CA TYR A 7 6.26 4.59 2.41
C TYR A 7 6.28 6.09 2.14
N ASN A 8 5.10 6.68 2.06
CA ASN A 8 5.03 8.13 1.92
C ASN A 8 5.67 8.77 3.15
N ASN A 9 6.20 9.98 2.99
CA ASN A 9 6.87 10.72 4.06
C ASN A 9 6.13 10.69 5.42
N PRO A 10 4.81 10.95 5.53
CA PRO A 10 4.07 10.86 6.80
C PRO A 10 4.06 9.46 7.42
N GLU A 11 3.86 8.41 6.61
CA GLU A 11 3.80 7.01 7.07
C GLU A 11 5.14 6.60 7.68
N PHE A 12 6.23 6.91 6.96
CA PHE A 12 7.57 6.57 7.37
C PHE A 12 7.99 7.27 8.66
N VAL A 13 7.75 8.58 8.73
CA VAL A 13 8.12 9.40 9.90
C VAL A 13 7.32 9.00 11.14
N SER A 14 6.02 8.68 10.98
CA SER A 14 5.17 8.17 12.08
C SER A 14 5.66 6.84 12.62
N TYR A 15 5.96 5.89 11.73
CA TYR A 15 6.49 4.57 12.11
C TYR A 15 7.85 4.68 12.80
N GLU A 16 8.76 5.50 12.28
CA GLU A 16 10.08 5.71 12.88
C GLU A 16 9.99 6.38 14.25
N LEU A 17 9.06 7.32 14.46
CA LEU A 17 8.82 7.93 15.77
C LEU A 17 8.31 6.88 16.77
N LEU A 18 7.28 6.11 16.43
CA LEU A 18 6.75 5.05 17.28
C LEU A 18 7.82 4.03 17.66
N THR A 19 8.64 3.63 16.69
CA THR A 19 9.78 2.71 16.92
C THR A 19 10.83 3.35 17.84
N ALA A 20 11.12 4.64 17.68
CA ALA A 20 12.04 5.37 18.55
C ALA A 20 11.54 5.50 19.99
N LEU A 21 10.22 5.54 20.18
CA LEU A 21 9.55 5.51 21.49
C LEU A 21 9.41 4.09 22.08
N GLY A 22 9.87 3.05 21.36
CA GLY A 22 9.87 1.67 21.82
C GLY A 22 8.58 0.89 21.53
N ALA A 23 7.67 1.43 20.72
CA ALA A 23 6.45 0.75 20.32
C ALA A 23 6.76 -0.48 19.44
N LYS A 24 6.02 -1.57 19.67
CA LYS A 24 6.11 -2.81 18.88
C LYS A 24 5.01 -2.84 17.83
N VAL A 25 5.13 -1.99 16.82
CA VAL A 25 4.16 -1.86 15.72
C VAL A 25 4.81 -2.23 14.39
N SER A 26 4.03 -2.70 13.42
CA SER A 26 4.52 -2.83 12.04
C SER A 26 4.29 -1.54 11.24
N ALA A 27 5.08 -1.34 10.19
CA ALA A 27 4.86 -0.21 9.29
C ALA A 27 3.51 -0.31 8.56
N GLU A 28 3.06 -1.54 8.26
CA GLU A 28 1.74 -1.77 7.67
C GLU A 28 0.60 -1.34 8.61
N GLU A 29 0.70 -1.64 9.92
CA GLU A 29 -0.31 -1.23 10.91
C GLU A 29 -0.43 0.29 10.99
N VAL A 30 0.71 1.00 11.03
CA VAL A 30 0.72 2.47 11.05
C VAL A 30 0.14 3.05 9.78
N ASN A 31 0.47 2.47 8.62
CA ASN A 31 -0.07 2.92 7.33
C ASN A 31 -1.58 2.67 7.21
N GLU A 32 -2.06 1.48 7.59
CA GLU A 32 -3.50 1.17 7.57
C GLU A 32 -4.29 2.13 8.46
N GLU A 33 -3.76 2.49 9.63
CA GLU A 33 -4.40 3.44 10.54
C GLU A 33 -4.38 4.88 10.01
N LEU A 34 -3.28 5.32 9.39
CA LEU A 34 -3.19 6.63 8.72
C LEU A 34 -4.14 6.72 7.51
N GLU A 35 -4.27 5.65 6.72
CA GLU A 35 -5.10 5.64 5.52
C GLU A 35 -6.60 5.78 5.80
N ILE A 36 -7.06 5.48 7.03
CA ILE A 36 -8.47 5.67 7.42
C ILE A 36 -8.74 7.05 8.03
N HIS A 37 -7.71 7.89 8.19
CA HIS A 37 -7.86 9.23 8.75
C HIS A 37 -8.34 10.24 7.69
N PRO A 38 -9.43 11.01 7.94
CA PRO A 38 -9.97 12.01 7.01
C PRO A 38 -8.94 13.04 6.53
N ASP A 39 -8.10 13.48 7.46
CA ASP A 39 -7.09 14.52 7.24
C ASP A 39 -5.74 14.01 6.75
N TYR A 40 -5.58 12.71 6.50
CA TYR A 40 -4.34 12.20 5.90
C TYR A 40 -4.08 12.88 4.55
N PRO A 41 -2.87 13.40 4.27
CA PRO A 41 -1.59 13.13 4.95
C PRO A 41 -1.06 14.24 5.89
N ASN A 42 -1.92 15.03 6.56
CA ASN A 42 -1.45 16.17 7.35
C ASN A 42 -0.96 15.79 8.78
N LEU A 43 -0.46 16.80 9.52
CA LEU A 43 0.08 16.60 10.87
C LEU A 43 -0.97 16.15 11.89
N LEU A 44 -2.24 16.53 11.72
CA LEU A 44 -3.34 16.12 12.59
C LEU A 44 -3.54 14.60 12.51
N ALA A 45 -3.56 14.06 11.30
CA ALA A 45 -3.63 12.61 11.09
C ALA A 45 -2.46 11.87 11.76
N ILE A 46 -1.25 12.42 11.66
CA ILE A 46 -0.07 11.85 12.34
C ILE A 46 -0.28 11.86 13.86
N ASN A 47 -0.67 13.01 14.42
CA ASN A 47 -0.88 13.16 15.86
C ASN A 47 -1.91 12.16 16.40
N ASP A 48 -3.08 12.08 15.77
CA ASP A 48 -4.19 11.24 16.24
C ASP A 48 -3.83 9.74 16.13
N VAL A 49 -3.08 9.35 15.10
CA VAL A 49 -2.57 7.98 14.96
C VAL A 49 -1.50 7.67 16.01
N LEU A 50 -0.59 8.58 16.31
CA LEU A 50 0.40 8.39 17.39
C LEU A 50 -0.30 8.21 18.74
N ASN A 51 -1.29 9.05 19.04
CA ASN A 51 -2.12 8.95 20.25
C ASN A 51 -2.82 7.59 20.32
N ASN A 52 -3.36 7.10 19.21
CA ASN A 52 -3.97 5.78 19.14
C ASN A 52 -3.00 4.62 19.44
N PHE A 53 -1.70 4.77 19.17
CA PHE A 53 -0.68 3.79 19.54
C PHE A 53 -0.12 4.00 20.95
N GLY A 54 -0.69 4.93 21.73
CA GLY A 54 -0.27 5.26 23.09
C GLY A 54 0.94 6.19 23.18
N ALA A 55 1.29 6.87 22.07
CA ALA A 55 2.32 7.90 22.03
C ALA A 55 1.65 9.27 22.03
N GLU A 56 1.16 9.70 23.19
CA GLU A 56 0.56 11.03 23.37
C GLU A 56 1.54 12.12 22.91
N ALA A 57 1.11 12.93 21.95
CA ALA A 57 1.92 13.99 21.38
C ALA A 57 1.19 15.34 21.35
N GLY A 58 1.96 16.40 21.56
CA GLY A 58 1.51 17.78 21.47
C GLY A 58 2.09 18.45 20.23
N ALA A 59 1.24 19.18 19.49
CA ALA A 59 1.66 20.02 18.38
C ALA A 59 1.93 21.44 18.87
N TYR A 60 3.16 21.93 18.64
CA TYR A 60 3.62 23.23 19.13
C TYR A 60 4.13 24.08 17.97
N ARG A 61 3.86 25.39 18.06
CA ARG A 61 4.48 26.38 17.18
C ARG A 61 5.63 27.05 17.91
N ILE A 62 6.82 26.97 17.34
CA ILE A 62 8.07 27.45 17.96
C ILE A 62 8.84 28.35 16.99
N GLN A 63 9.75 29.17 17.51
CA GLN A 63 10.72 29.87 16.67
C GLN A 63 11.88 28.94 16.31
N PRO A 64 12.56 29.15 15.16
CA PRO A 64 13.72 28.35 14.78
C PRO A 64 14.85 28.36 15.83
N ASP A 65 14.97 29.45 16.59
CA ASP A 65 15.97 29.58 17.65
C ASP A 65 15.68 28.68 18.86
N ASP A 66 14.43 28.26 19.05
CA ASP A 66 14.00 27.38 20.15
C ASP A 66 14.17 25.89 19.83
N LEU A 67 14.48 25.53 18.57
CA LEU A 67 14.67 24.15 18.13
C LEU A 67 15.62 23.32 19.01
N PRO A 68 16.77 23.86 19.50
CA PRO A 68 17.66 23.11 20.38
C PRO A 68 17.06 22.75 21.74
N GLU A 69 16.00 23.43 22.17
CA GLU A 69 15.32 23.20 23.46
C GLU A 69 14.21 22.15 23.36
N VAL A 70 13.80 21.78 22.14
CA VAL A 70 12.74 20.78 21.92
C VAL A 70 13.22 19.40 22.34
N PRO A 71 12.48 18.69 23.20
CA PRO A 71 12.87 17.36 23.63
C PRO A 71 12.81 16.36 22.46
N CYS A 72 13.88 15.58 22.31
CA CYS A 72 13.99 14.57 21.26
C CYS A 72 13.50 13.19 21.73
N PRO A 73 12.91 12.36 20.84
CA PRO A 73 12.67 12.64 19.41
C PRO A 73 11.38 13.44 19.17
N PHE A 74 11.34 14.21 18.08
CA PHE A 74 10.14 14.96 17.65
C PHE A 74 10.02 15.00 16.13
N ILE A 75 8.80 15.22 15.62
CA ILE A 75 8.56 15.45 14.20
C ILE A 75 8.50 16.95 13.94
N ALA A 76 9.19 17.42 12.91
CA ALA A 76 9.14 18.81 12.47
C ALA A 76 8.45 18.91 11.10
N HIS A 77 7.61 19.93 10.93
CA HIS A 77 7.04 20.27 9.63
C HIS A 77 8.01 21.12 8.81
N THR A 78 8.16 20.81 7.53
CA THR A 78 9.07 21.51 6.62
C THR A 78 8.38 21.94 5.34
N THR A 79 8.90 22.97 4.71
CA THR A 79 8.41 23.51 3.43
C THR A 79 8.94 22.76 2.21
N LYS A 80 9.77 21.73 2.40
CA LYS A 80 10.42 20.99 1.33
C LYS A 80 9.46 19.96 0.70
N PRO A 81 9.11 20.08 -0.60
CA PRO A 81 8.18 19.14 -1.23
C PRO A 81 8.68 17.69 -1.18
N GLY A 82 7.80 16.77 -0.80
CA GLY A 82 8.10 15.35 -0.60
C GLY A 82 8.81 15.01 0.72
N TYR A 83 9.09 16.02 1.55
CA TYR A 83 9.73 15.93 2.85
C TYR A 83 9.02 16.84 3.87
N GLU A 84 7.70 16.94 3.76
CA GLU A 84 6.85 17.80 4.58
C GLU A 84 7.00 17.53 6.08
N PHE A 85 7.38 16.30 6.45
CA PHE A 85 7.70 15.89 7.81
C PHE A 85 9.12 15.34 7.91
N MET A 86 9.85 15.74 8.96
CA MET A 86 11.15 15.17 9.30
C MET A 86 11.20 14.78 10.77
N LEU A 87 11.63 13.55 11.06
CA LEU A 87 11.90 13.09 12.41
C LEU A 87 13.28 13.59 12.85
N VAL A 88 13.32 14.44 13.87
CA VAL A 88 14.55 14.84 14.55
C VAL A 88 14.83 13.87 15.68
N LYS A 89 15.87 13.05 15.55
CA LYS A 89 16.24 12.03 16.55
C LYS A 89 17.08 12.60 17.69
N LYS A 90 17.99 13.52 17.37
CA LYS A 90 18.94 14.14 18.33
C LYS A 90 19.39 15.50 17.80
N VAL A 91 19.65 16.42 18.73
CA VAL A 91 20.35 17.68 18.50
C VAL A 91 21.61 17.71 19.37
N VAL A 92 22.78 17.84 18.76
CA VAL A 92 24.08 17.89 19.46
C VAL A 92 24.98 18.92 18.78
N ASP A 93 25.54 19.86 19.53
CA ASP A 93 26.50 20.87 19.05
C ASP A 93 26.05 21.61 17.76
N GLY A 94 24.75 21.93 17.68
CA GLY A 94 24.15 22.62 16.53
C GLY A 94 23.91 21.75 15.28
N MET A 95 24.09 20.44 15.40
CA MET A 95 23.83 19.46 14.35
C MET A 95 22.60 18.60 14.69
N LEU A 96 21.65 18.53 13.77
CA LEU A 96 20.47 17.67 13.88
C LEU A 96 20.74 16.33 13.20
N THR A 97 20.33 15.24 13.84
CA THR A 97 20.22 13.94 13.19
C THR A 97 18.78 13.74 12.76
N VAL A 98 18.54 13.85 11.45
CA VAL A 98 17.19 13.85 10.86
C VAL A 98 16.94 12.60 10.02
N VAL A 99 15.68 12.17 10.01
CA VAL A 99 15.18 11.03 9.25
C VAL A 99 13.90 11.47 8.55
N SER A 100 13.87 11.39 7.22
CA SER A 100 12.75 11.87 6.40
C SER A 100 12.25 10.86 5.38
N ASP A 101 13.08 9.85 5.06
CA ASP A 101 12.74 8.73 4.20
C ASP A 101 13.62 7.51 4.48
N ASN A 102 13.41 6.45 3.70
CA ASN A 102 14.15 5.19 3.80
C ASN A 102 15.65 5.28 3.39
N HIS A 103 16.21 6.47 3.11
CA HIS A 103 17.65 6.63 2.85
C HIS A 103 18.50 6.70 4.13
N GLY A 104 17.87 6.61 5.30
CA GLY A 104 18.53 6.55 6.59
C GLY A 104 18.74 7.93 7.23
N SER A 105 19.30 7.94 8.43
CA SER A 105 19.56 9.19 9.15
C SER A 105 20.68 9.98 8.50
N HIS A 106 20.43 11.26 8.23
CA HIS A 106 21.45 12.20 7.79
C HIS A 106 21.64 13.29 8.84
N LYS A 107 22.85 13.86 8.87
CA LYS A 107 23.16 15.00 9.73
C LYS A 107 22.95 16.28 8.94
N MET A 108 22.30 17.25 9.55
CA MET A 108 22.02 18.57 8.97
C MET A 108 22.39 19.65 9.99
N ASN A 109 22.96 20.75 9.53
CA ASN A 109 23.26 21.89 10.41
C ASN A 109 21.98 22.67 10.72
N LEU A 110 21.83 23.23 11.92
CA LEU A 110 20.70 24.08 12.31
C LEU A 110 20.41 25.19 11.29
N LYS A 111 21.45 25.84 10.75
CA LYS A 111 21.27 26.88 9.73
C LYS A 111 20.56 26.37 8.48
N GLU A 112 20.97 25.20 7.99
CA GLU A 112 20.38 24.57 6.81
C GLU A 112 18.95 24.09 7.09
N PHE A 113 18.69 23.63 8.31
CA PHE A 113 17.35 23.19 8.72
C PHE A 113 16.39 24.38 8.87
N ASN A 114 16.86 25.51 9.40
CA ASN A 114 16.06 26.73 9.57
C ASN A 114 15.54 27.29 8.23
N ASP A 115 16.26 27.09 7.13
CA ASP A 115 15.81 27.51 5.79
C ASP A 115 14.58 26.73 5.30
N ILE A 116 14.34 25.53 5.83
CA ILE A 116 13.22 24.66 5.43
C ILE A 116 12.16 24.49 6.52
N PHE A 117 12.45 24.89 7.76
CA PHE A 117 11.56 24.71 8.91
C PHE A 117 10.36 25.66 8.87
N ASP A 118 9.16 25.12 9.06
CA ASP A 118 7.90 25.88 8.99
C ASP A 118 7.39 26.37 10.37
N GLY A 119 8.16 26.13 11.43
CA GLY A 119 7.82 26.59 12.78
C GLY A 119 6.89 25.67 13.56
N VAL A 120 6.54 24.48 13.04
CA VAL A 120 5.65 23.54 13.72
C VAL A 120 6.40 22.25 14.07
N VAL A 121 6.29 21.82 15.32
CA VAL A 121 6.81 20.54 15.81
C VAL A 121 5.72 19.73 16.48
N LEU A 122 5.85 18.42 16.42
CA LEU A 122 5.02 17.45 17.11
C LEU A 122 5.91 16.65 18.07
N VAL A 123 5.64 16.84 19.36
CA VAL A 123 6.52 16.42 20.45
C VAL A 123 5.77 15.39 21.30
N PRO A 124 6.31 14.17 21.46
CA PRO A 124 5.74 13.18 22.38
C PRO A 124 5.83 13.68 23.82
N GLU A 125 4.71 13.70 24.54
CA GLU A 125 4.62 14.20 25.91
C GLU A 125 4.92 13.10 26.93
N HIS A 126 4.45 11.87 26.69
CA HIS A 126 4.61 10.74 27.59
C HIS A 126 5.02 9.46 26.84
N THR A 127 6.12 8.83 27.27
CA THR A 127 6.46 7.45 26.90
C THR A 127 5.74 6.47 27.83
N GLY A 128 4.40 6.44 27.76
CA GLY A 128 3.61 5.40 28.42
C GLY A 128 3.92 4.01 27.86
N GLU A 129 3.46 2.95 28.51
CA GLU A 129 3.59 1.58 28.02
C GLU A 129 2.92 1.45 26.64
N THR A 130 3.73 1.57 25.58
CA THR A 130 3.26 1.50 24.19
C THR A 130 2.56 0.15 23.94
N HIS A 131 1.42 0.21 23.25
CA HIS A 131 0.57 -0.96 23.03
C HIS A 131 1.39 -2.09 22.37
N LYS A 132 1.35 -3.28 22.99
CA LYS A 132 1.94 -4.50 22.42
C LYS A 132 0.92 -5.15 21.48
N THR A 133 0.92 -4.77 20.21
CA THR A 133 0.15 -5.51 19.20
C THR A 133 0.97 -6.66 18.61
N GLN A 134 0.29 -7.77 18.35
CA GLN A 134 0.90 -8.96 17.75
C GLN A 134 1.13 -8.70 16.26
N SER A 135 2.36 -8.32 15.91
CA SER A 135 2.84 -8.23 14.53
C SER A 135 2.56 -9.54 13.79
N LYS A 136 1.67 -9.49 12.80
CA LYS A 136 1.57 -10.53 11.78
C LYS A 136 2.64 -10.26 10.74
N SER A 137 3.56 -11.19 10.56
CA SER A 137 4.66 -11.07 9.59
C SER A 137 4.11 -10.80 8.19
N ALA A 138 4.40 -9.61 7.65
CA ALA A 138 4.08 -9.30 6.27
C ALA A 138 4.91 -10.18 5.32
N PHE A 139 4.25 -10.74 4.32
CA PHE A 139 4.91 -11.46 3.24
C PHE A 139 5.69 -10.44 2.39
N HIS A 140 7.00 -10.36 2.58
CA HIS A 140 7.85 -9.38 1.92
C HIS A 140 7.96 -9.65 0.42
N PHE A 141 7.25 -8.87 -0.38
CA PHE A 141 7.36 -8.85 -1.86
C PHE A 141 8.74 -8.35 -2.37
N ASN A 142 9.62 -7.95 -1.45
CA ASN A 142 10.93 -7.38 -1.71
C ASN A 142 11.97 -8.40 -2.26
N GLN A 143 11.61 -9.68 -2.31
CA GLN A 143 12.50 -10.76 -2.78
C GLN A 143 12.63 -10.83 -4.31
N ILE A 144 11.76 -10.16 -5.08
CA ILE A 144 11.72 -10.29 -6.54
C ILE A 144 12.80 -9.44 -7.23
N SER A 145 13.15 -8.26 -6.68
CA SER A 145 14.04 -7.31 -7.37
C SER A 145 15.52 -7.70 -7.36
N GLY A 146 16.01 -8.26 -6.25
CA GLY A 146 17.38 -8.81 -6.16
C GLY A 146 17.59 -9.99 -7.09
N ASN A 147 16.53 -10.78 -7.32
CA ASN A 147 16.55 -11.94 -8.18
C ASN A 147 16.68 -11.57 -9.66
N VAL A 148 16.14 -10.44 -10.13
CA VAL A 148 16.22 -10.05 -11.55
C VAL A 148 17.65 -9.72 -11.99
N ILE A 149 18.39 -8.95 -11.18
CA ILE A 149 19.80 -8.60 -11.48
C ILE A 149 20.69 -9.83 -11.36
N ALA A 150 20.49 -10.66 -10.34
CA ALA A 150 21.20 -11.92 -10.19
C ALA A 150 20.93 -12.87 -11.37
N VAL A 151 19.68 -12.97 -11.83
CA VAL A 151 19.30 -13.74 -13.01
C VAL A 151 19.97 -13.19 -14.27
N LEU A 152 19.98 -11.87 -14.50
CA LEU A 152 20.66 -11.26 -15.65
C LEU A 152 22.16 -11.56 -15.66
N ILE A 153 22.83 -11.45 -14.50
CA ILE A 153 24.25 -11.77 -14.35
C ILE A 153 24.49 -13.28 -14.56
N CYS A 154 23.66 -14.14 -13.97
CA CYS A 154 23.75 -15.58 -14.16
C CYS A 154 23.55 -15.97 -15.63
N VAL A 155 22.63 -15.35 -16.36
CA VAL A 155 22.43 -15.63 -17.78
C VAL A 155 23.59 -15.12 -18.64
N LEU A 156 24.18 -13.97 -18.31
CA LEU A 156 25.41 -13.51 -18.97
C LEU A 156 26.57 -14.47 -18.76
N ILE A 157 26.73 -15.01 -17.55
CA ILE A 157 27.78 -15.97 -17.22
C ILE A 157 27.53 -17.31 -17.92
N THR A 158 26.31 -17.86 -17.85
CA THR A 158 25.99 -19.14 -18.50
C THR A 158 26.00 -19.05 -20.02
N GLY A 159 25.51 -17.94 -20.59
CA GLY A 159 25.62 -17.63 -22.01
C GLY A 159 27.07 -17.50 -22.46
N GLY A 160 27.91 -16.81 -21.68
CA GLY A 160 29.36 -16.72 -21.93
C GLY A 160 30.05 -18.08 -21.91
N ILE A 161 29.74 -18.94 -20.92
CA ILE A 161 30.29 -20.30 -20.81
C ILE A 161 29.83 -21.18 -21.98
N PHE A 162 28.55 -21.12 -22.35
CA PHE A 162 28.01 -21.87 -23.48
C PHE A 162 28.68 -21.50 -24.81
N LEU A 163 28.98 -20.21 -25.01
CA LEU A 163 29.67 -19.74 -26.22
C LEU A 163 31.14 -20.17 -26.26
N LEU A 164 31.83 -20.20 -25.10
CA LEU A 164 33.22 -20.69 -24.99
C LEU A 164 33.36 -22.18 -25.34
N VAL A 165 32.37 -23.01 -24.98
CA VAL A 165 32.40 -24.47 -25.24
C VAL A 165 32.22 -24.80 -26.73
N ASN A 166 31.55 -23.95 -27.50
CA ASN A 166 31.19 -24.25 -28.90
C ASN A 166 32.19 -23.71 -29.96
N ASN A 167 33.37 -23.20 -29.56
CA ASN A 167 34.45 -22.74 -30.46
C ASN A 167 34.03 -21.71 -31.54
N ILE A 168 33.04 -20.87 -31.23
CA ILE A 168 32.62 -19.77 -32.10
C ILE A 168 33.61 -18.60 -31.89
N ASN A 169 33.72 -17.68 -32.87
CA ASN A 169 34.49 -16.44 -32.71
C ASN A 169 34.04 -15.70 -31.42
N ILE A 170 34.87 -15.80 -30.39
CA ILE A 170 34.58 -15.37 -29.01
C ILE A 170 34.31 -13.86 -28.97
N TRP A 171 35.07 -13.09 -29.74
CA TRP A 171 34.94 -11.63 -29.80
C TRP A 171 33.60 -11.21 -30.40
N GLN A 172 33.22 -11.82 -31.52
CA GLN A 172 31.97 -11.50 -32.21
C GLN A 172 30.74 -11.91 -31.40
N SER A 173 30.74 -13.11 -30.83
CA SER A 173 29.62 -13.62 -30.06
C SER A 173 29.47 -12.90 -28.72
N GLY A 174 30.59 -12.56 -28.07
CA GLY A 174 30.61 -11.74 -26.86
C GLY A 174 30.08 -10.33 -27.10
N ALA A 175 30.50 -9.67 -28.20
CA ALA A 175 29.99 -8.36 -28.59
C ALA A 175 28.48 -8.39 -28.83
N LEU A 176 27.97 -9.39 -29.57
CA LEU A 176 26.53 -9.57 -29.81
C LEU A 176 25.76 -9.80 -28.50
N LEU A 177 26.28 -10.61 -27.58
CA LEU A 177 25.63 -10.87 -26.30
C LEU A 177 25.53 -9.60 -25.45
N ILE A 178 26.60 -8.80 -25.39
CA ILE A 178 26.63 -7.53 -24.65
C ILE A 178 25.62 -6.55 -25.26
N VAL A 179 25.67 -6.35 -26.58
CA VAL A 179 24.78 -5.39 -27.27
C VAL A 179 23.32 -5.81 -27.12
N LYS A 180 22.99 -7.10 -27.31
CA LYS A 180 21.61 -7.58 -27.13
C LYS A 180 21.14 -7.47 -25.69
N THR A 181 22.00 -7.73 -24.71
CA THR A 181 21.65 -7.59 -23.29
C THR A 181 21.41 -6.12 -22.92
N ALA A 182 22.24 -5.21 -23.42
CA ALA A 182 22.03 -3.77 -23.26
C ALA A 182 20.71 -3.31 -23.92
N GLY A 183 20.41 -3.82 -25.13
CA GLY A 183 19.16 -3.52 -25.83
C GLY A 183 17.93 -4.08 -25.11
N LEU A 184 18.04 -5.28 -24.53
CA LEU A 184 17.00 -5.84 -23.67
C LEU A 184 16.77 -4.98 -22.43
N ALA A 185 17.83 -4.55 -21.73
CA ALA A 185 17.70 -3.69 -20.58
C ALA A 185 17.02 -2.34 -20.92
N VAL A 186 17.43 -1.70 -22.01
CA VAL A 186 16.86 -0.42 -22.46
C VAL A 186 15.40 -0.58 -22.90
N SER A 187 15.05 -1.66 -23.60
CA SER A 187 13.67 -1.92 -24.01
C SER A 187 12.75 -2.21 -22.82
N ILE A 188 13.22 -2.90 -21.78
CA ILE A 188 12.50 -3.06 -20.51
C ILE A 188 12.25 -1.69 -19.85
N LEU A 189 13.26 -0.81 -19.79
CA LEU A 189 13.07 0.55 -19.25
C LEU A 189 12.03 1.35 -20.04
N LEU A 190 12.02 1.23 -21.37
CA LEU A 190 11.01 1.84 -22.24
C LEU A 190 9.60 1.26 -22.01
N LEU A 191 9.48 -0.03 -21.67
CA LEU A 191 8.20 -0.65 -21.29
C LEU A 191 7.72 -0.19 -19.92
N VAL A 192 8.63 -0.13 -18.94
CA VAL A 192 8.30 0.38 -17.59
C VAL A 192 7.78 1.80 -17.69
N GLN A 193 8.42 2.65 -18.49
CA GLN A 193 7.99 4.03 -18.71
C GLN A 193 6.66 4.15 -19.45
N SER A 194 6.34 3.20 -20.34
CA SER A 194 5.08 3.24 -21.10
C SER A 194 3.87 2.87 -20.23
N ILE A 195 4.07 2.03 -19.21
CA ILE A 195 3.07 1.69 -18.20
C ILE A 195 3.03 2.76 -17.10
N ASP A 196 4.17 3.05 -16.47
CA ASP A 196 4.30 4.01 -15.38
C ASP A 196 5.08 5.26 -15.81
N LYS A 197 4.33 6.29 -16.23
CA LYS A 197 4.89 7.57 -16.69
C LYS A 197 5.64 8.34 -15.59
N ASN A 198 5.35 8.02 -14.33
CA ASN A 198 5.90 8.69 -13.16
C ASN A 198 7.03 7.89 -12.49
N ASN A 199 7.56 6.88 -13.18
CA ASN A 199 8.57 6.02 -12.60
C ASN A 199 9.85 6.81 -12.23
N PRO A 200 10.26 6.85 -10.95
CA PRO A 200 11.35 7.71 -10.49
C PRO A 200 12.72 7.31 -11.06
N LEU A 201 12.95 6.01 -11.32
CA LEU A 201 14.20 5.53 -11.90
C LEU A 201 14.40 6.10 -13.32
N VAL A 202 13.34 6.05 -14.12
CA VAL A 202 13.37 6.54 -15.50
C VAL A 202 13.37 8.06 -15.53
N GLN A 203 12.64 8.73 -14.64
CA GLN A 203 12.67 10.19 -14.52
C GLN A 203 14.04 10.72 -14.13
N THR A 204 14.79 10.01 -13.27
CA THR A 204 16.16 10.41 -12.92
C THR A 204 17.10 10.30 -14.13
N LEU A 205 16.94 9.24 -14.92
CA LEU A 205 17.76 9.00 -16.12
C LEU A 205 17.35 9.84 -17.33
N CYS A 206 16.08 10.26 -17.41
CA CYS A 206 15.55 11.00 -18.55
C CYS A 206 15.31 12.50 -18.28
N GLY A 207 15.17 12.90 -17.01
CA GLY A 207 14.71 14.23 -16.57
C GLY A 207 15.74 15.10 -15.85
N GLY A 208 17.03 14.73 -15.87
CA GLY A 208 18.09 15.43 -15.15
C GLY A 208 18.57 16.79 -15.72
N GLY A 209 17.96 17.33 -16.79
CA GLY A 209 18.25 18.68 -17.28
C GLY A 209 18.06 18.90 -18.78
N GLY A 210 17.12 19.77 -19.16
CA GLY A 210 16.98 20.31 -20.53
C GLY A 210 15.98 19.62 -21.47
N LYS A 211 16.16 19.78 -22.79
CA LYS A 211 15.26 19.39 -23.91
C LYS A 211 15.06 17.87 -24.12
N THR A 212 15.30 17.05 -23.09
CA THR A 212 15.17 15.59 -23.13
C THR A 212 13.92 15.16 -22.37
N ASN A 213 12.93 14.62 -23.07
CA ASN A 213 11.67 14.20 -22.48
C ASN A 213 11.16 12.92 -23.16
N CYS A 214 11.41 11.77 -22.51
CA CYS A 214 11.00 10.46 -22.98
C CYS A 214 9.46 10.34 -23.04
N ASN A 215 8.76 10.96 -22.08
CA ASN A 215 7.30 10.92 -22.02
C ASN A 215 6.66 11.57 -23.24
N ALA A 216 7.17 12.72 -23.68
CA ALA A 216 6.63 13.43 -24.85
C ALA A 216 6.63 12.57 -26.12
N ILE A 217 7.61 11.67 -26.28
CA ILE A 217 7.72 10.78 -27.43
C ILE A 217 6.88 9.51 -27.22
N LEU A 218 6.98 8.87 -26.05
CA LEU A 218 6.31 7.60 -25.76
C LEU A 218 4.80 7.72 -25.59
N SER A 219 4.28 8.90 -25.24
CA SER A 219 2.84 9.15 -25.16
C SER A 219 2.23 9.71 -26.46
N SER A 220 3.04 9.91 -27.50
CA SER A 220 2.56 10.47 -28.77
C SER A 220 1.73 9.44 -29.55
N LYS A 221 0.85 9.91 -30.45
CA LYS A 221 0.12 9.01 -31.36
C LYS A 221 1.07 8.17 -32.22
N ALA A 222 2.21 8.75 -32.62
CA ALA A 222 3.24 8.08 -33.41
C ALA A 222 4.02 7.01 -32.64
N ALA A 223 3.89 6.95 -31.31
CA ALA A 223 4.46 5.89 -30.48
C ALA A 223 3.77 4.53 -30.67
N ASN A 224 2.58 4.52 -31.27
CA ASN A 224 1.80 3.30 -31.51
C ASN A 224 1.97 2.83 -32.95
N VAL A 225 2.30 1.55 -33.11
CA VAL A 225 2.36 0.88 -34.42
C VAL A 225 0.93 0.57 -34.87
N VAL A 226 0.13 0.00 -33.95
CA VAL A 226 -1.27 -0.35 -34.14
C VAL A 226 -1.98 -0.15 -32.80
N LYS A 227 -3.31 -0.11 -32.78
CA LYS A 227 -4.09 0.02 -31.54
C LYS A 227 -3.72 -1.12 -30.56
N GLY A 228 -3.14 -0.77 -29.41
CA GLY A 228 -2.71 -1.72 -28.37
C GLY A 228 -1.24 -2.16 -28.43
N LEU A 229 -0.52 -1.82 -29.52
CA LEU A 229 0.89 -2.16 -29.73
C LEU A 229 1.74 -0.90 -29.97
N SER A 230 2.69 -0.67 -29.07
CA SER A 230 3.64 0.45 -29.11
C SER A 230 4.99 0.06 -29.72
N TRP A 231 5.78 1.05 -30.15
CA TRP A 231 7.16 0.83 -30.58
C TRP A 231 8.06 0.31 -29.46
N SER A 232 7.76 0.63 -28.19
CA SER A 232 8.43 0.03 -27.03
C SER A 232 8.16 -1.47 -26.94
N ASP A 233 6.93 -1.91 -27.22
CA ASP A 233 6.55 -3.32 -27.27
C ASP A 233 7.35 -4.06 -28.36
N VAL A 234 7.41 -3.48 -29.57
CA VAL A 234 8.17 -4.05 -30.70
C VAL A 234 9.67 -4.12 -30.40
N GLY A 235 10.24 -3.08 -29.80
CA GLY A 235 11.64 -3.07 -29.38
C GLY A 235 11.95 -4.18 -28.38
N PHE A 236 11.08 -4.39 -27.39
CA PHE A 236 11.22 -5.49 -26.43
C PHE A 236 11.11 -6.85 -27.11
N PHE A 237 10.13 -7.06 -28.01
CA PHE A 237 10.00 -8.33 -28.75
C PHE A 237 11.24 -8.66 -29.57
N TYR A 238 11.80 -7.65 -30.24
CA TYR A 238 13.02 -7.78 -31.02
C TYR A 238 14.21 -8.17 -30.13
N PHE A 239 14.53 -7.37 -29.10
CA PHE A 239 15.70 -7.62 -28.27
C PHE A 239 15.56 -8.88 -27.42
N ALA A 240 14.42 -9.11 -26.77
CA ALA A 240 14.20 -10.32 -25.97
C ALA A 240 14.22 -11.57 -26.84
N GLY A 241 13.48 -11.57 -27.96
CA GLY A 241 13.35 -12.76 -28.80
C GLY A 241 14.63 -13.11 -29.53
N THR A 242 15.35 -12.11 -30.06
CA THR A 242 16.64 -12.35 -30.72
C THR A 242 17.78 -12.61 -29.73
N TRP A 243 17.67 -12.17 -28.47
CA TRP A 243 18.58 -12.55 -27.39
C TRP A 243 18.38 -14.01 -26.98
N LEU A 244 17.13 -14.47 -26.82
CA LEU A 244 16.84 -15.89 -26.62
C LEU A 244 17.32 -16.74 -27.80
N ALA A 245 17.09 -16.29 -29.03
CA ALA A 245 17.57 -16.97 -30.23
C ALA A 245 19.10 -17.05 -30.27
N LEU A 246 19.82 -16.00 -29.84
CA LEU A 246 21.29 -16.04 -29.75
C LEU A 246 21.74 -17.09 -28.72
N LEU A 247 21.09 -17.18 -27.56
CA LEU A 247 21.44 -18.14 -26.51
C LEU A 247 21.17 -19.60 -26.93
N PHE A 248 20.01 -19.88 -27.53
CA PHE A 248 19.58 -21.25 -27.84
C PHE A 248 20.01 -21.75 -29.22
N SER A 249 20.31 -20.84 -30.15
CA SER A 249 20.56 -21.19 -31.56
C SER A 249 21.79 -20.51 -32.18
N GLY A 250 22.50 -19.68 -31.41
CA GLY A 250 23.63 -18.87 -31.88
C GLY A 250 24.92 -19.65 -32.15
N ASN A 251 24.96 -20.96 -31.90
CA ASN A 251 26.10 -21.80 -32.26
C ASN A 251 26.10 -22.25 -33.74
N ASN A 252 25.05 -21.94 -34.49
CA ASN A 252 24.93 -22.29 -35.90
C ASN A 252 25.07 -21.03 -36.77
N LEU A 253 25.99 -21.07 -37.74
CA LEU A 253 26.25 -19.95 -38.65
C LEU A 253 25.00 -19.51 -39.44
N ALA A 254 24.19 -20.45 -39.92
CA ALA A 254 22.98 -20.14 -40.67
C ALA A 254 21.95 -19.39 -39.81
N ASN A 255 21.80 -19.80 -38.54
CA ASN A 255 20.92 -19.11 -37.58
C ASN A 255 21.43 -17.70 -37.27
N LEU A 256 22.74 -17.51 -37.10
CA LEU A 256 23.34 -16.19 -36.91
C LEU A 256 23.15 -15.29 -38.14
N GLN A 257 23.30 -15.83 -39.35
CA GLN A 257 23.03 -15.10 -40.61
C GLN A 257 21.56 -14.69 -40.70
N LEU A 258 20.61 -15.53 -40.25
CA LEU A 258 19.20 -15.17 -40.19
C LEU A 258 18.94 -14.04 -39.17
N LEU A 259 19.58 -14.06 -38.00
CA LEU A 259 19.51 -12.94 -37.04
C LEU A 259 20.08 -11.64 -37.63
N ALA A 260 21.15 -11.72 -38.43
CA ALA A 260 21.71 -10.57 -39.12
C ALA A 260 20.73 -9.98 -40.15
N VAL A 261 19.99 -10.82 -40.87
CA VAL A 261 18.91 -10.37 -41.76
C VAL A 261 17.79 -9.66 -40.98
N LEU A 262 17.36 -10.20 -39.84
CA LEU A 262 16.36 -9.54 -38.98
C LEU A 262 16.85 -8.17 -38.48
N ASN A 263 18.13 -8.04 -38.14
CA ASN A 263 18.72 -6.76 -37.76
C ASN A 263 18.70 -5.75 -38.93
N ILE A 264 19.07 -6.17 -40.15
CA ILE A 264 19.00 -5.30 -41.35
C ILE A 264 17.58 -4.78 -41.56
N LEU A 265 16.57 -5.64 -41.42
CA LEU A 265 15.16 -5.25 -41.55
C LEU A 265 14.72 -4.23 -40.51
N SER A 266 15.40 -4.15 -39.36
CA SER A 266 15.13 -3.17 -38.31
C SER A 266 15.79 -1.81 -38.54
N LEU A 267 16.87 -1.72 -39.34
CA LEU A 267 17.62 -0.48 -39.55
C LEU A 267 16.80 0.67 -40.15
N PRO A 268 15.88 0.46 -41.11
CA PRO A 268 15.01 1.52 -41.63
C PRO A 268 14.23 2.27 -40.54
N TYR A 269 13.83 1.57 -39.47
CA TYR A 269 13.13 2.18 -38.34
C TYR A 269 14.01 3.20 -37.60
N THR A 270 15.33 3.00 -37.55
CA THR A 270 16.24 3.95 -36.88
C THR A 270 16.18 5.34 -37.52
N PHE A 271 16.14 5.41 -38.85
CA PHE A 271 16.01 6.65 -39.60
C PHE A 271 14.65 7.32 -39.37
N TYR A 272 13.56 6.53 -39.42
CA TYR A 272 12.22 7.02 -39.12
C TYR A 272 12.14 7.62 -37.70
N SER A 273 12.67 6.91 -36.71
CA SER A 273 12.62 7.30 -35.30
C SER A 273 13.44 8.56 -35.02
N ILE A 274 14.63 8.72 -35.63
CA ILE A 274 15.41 9.97 -35.56
C ILE A 274 14.68 11.13 -36.26
N TYR A 275 14.15 10.90 -37.46
CA TYR A 275 13.42 11.94 -38.20
C TYR A 275 12.23 12.47 -37.39
N TYR A 276 11.44 11.57 -36.81
CA TYR A 276 10.30 11.93 -35.98
C TYR A 276 10.72 12.79 -34.78
N GLN A 277 11.74 12.35 -34.02
CA GLN A 277 12.23 13.08 -32.86
C GLN A 277 12.78 14.47 -33.21
N ALA A 278 13.59 14.55 -34.26
CA ALA A 278 14.26 15.80 -34.65
C ALA A 278 13.32 16.81 -35.33
N ARG A 279 12.41 16.37 -36.20
CA ARG A 279 11.62 17.27 -37.06
C ARG A 279 10.16 17.42 -36.63
N VAL A 280 9.54 16.35 -36.12
CA VAL A 280 8.11 16.34 -35.78
C VAL A 280 7.91 16.66 -34.31
N ALA A 281 8.49 15.85 -33.41
CA ALA A 281 8.35 16.03 -31.97
C ALA A 281 9.18 17.19 -31.42
N LYS A 282 10.33 17.49 -32.06
CA LYS A 282 11.32 18.50 -31.59
C LYS A 282 11.77 18.26 -30.14
N GLN A 283 11.77 17.00 -29.74
CA GLN A 283 12.14 16.50 -28.41
C GLN A 283 13.02 15.27 -28.60
N TRP A 284 13.91 15.01 -27.65
CA TRP A 284 14.80 13.84 -27.71
C TRP A 284 14.48 12.86 -26.59
N CYS A 285 14.38 11.58 -26.93
CA CYS A 285 14.28 10.49 -25.96
C CYS A 285 15.63 9.78 -25.90
N LEU A 286 16.32 9.91 -24.76
CA LEU A 286 17.63 9.30 -24.53
C LEU A 286 17.60 7.78 -24.81
N PHE A 287 16.60 7.08 -24.27
CA PHE A 287 16.48 5.63 -24.45
C PHE A 287 16.22 5.23 -25.90
N CYS A 288 15.37 5.96 -26.64
CA CYS A 288 15.16 5.69 -28.07
C CYS A 288 16.44 5.87 -28.88
N CYS A 289 17.23 6.91 -28.58
CA CYS A 289 18.53 7.13 -29.21
C CYS A 289 19.53 6.02 -28.89
N ILE A 290 19.57 5.56 -27.63
CA ILE A 290 20.38 4.41 -27.23
C ILE A 290 19.93 3.15 -27.97
N THR A 291 18.62 2.90 -28.09
CA THR A 291 18.09 1.75 -28.86
C THR A 291 18.57 1.78 -30.31
N GLN A 292 18.52 2.94 -30.97
CA GLN A 292 19.00 3.08 -32.35
C GLN A 292 20.50 2.82 -32.45
N ALA A 293 21.30 3.39 -31.54
CA ALA A 293 22.74 3.14 -31.50
C ALA A 293 23.05 1.65 -31.31
N LEU A 294 22.30 0.95 -30.45
CA LEU A 294 22.45 -0.48 -30.22
C LEU A 294 22.11 -1.32 -31.46
N LEU A 295 21.07 -0.95 -32.22
CA LEU A 295 20.75 -1.64 -33.49
C LEU A 295 21.89 -1.51 -34.52
N TRP A 296 22.55 -0.36 -34.57
CA TRP A 296 23.72 -0.14 -35.43
C TRP A 296 24.99 -0.85 -34.93
N LEU A 297 25.20 -0.90 -33.60
CA LEU A 297 26.29 -1.68 -33.00
C LEU A 297 26.11 -3.19 -33.22
N GLU A 298 24.86 -3.65 -33.17
CA GLU A 298 24.50 -5.02 -33.51
C GLU A 298 24.79 -5.32 -34.99
N PHE A 299 24.39 -4.42 -35.90
CA PHE A 299 24.72 -4.54 -37.32
C PHE A 299 26.24 -4.65 -37.55
N GLY A 300 27.02 -3.76 -36.91
CA GLY A 300 28.47 -3.79 -36.99
C GLY A 300 29.07 -5.11 -36.49
N SER A 301 28.46 -5.72 -35.47
CA SER A 301 28.87 -7.02 -34.95
C SER A 301 28.55 -8.18 -35.90
N PHE A 302 27.57 -8.03 -36.79
CA PHE A 302 27.22 -9.02 -37.81
C PHE A 302 28.02 -8.89 -39.11
N ILE A 303 28.78 -7.80 -39.32
CA ILE A 303 29.38 -7.48 -40.63
C ILE A 303 30.27 -8.58 -41.20
N THR A 304 31.00 -9.29 -40.34
CA THR A 304 31.92 -10.37 -40.74
C THR A 304 31.18 -11.62 -41.25
N LEU A 305 29.90 -11.81 -40.90
CA LEU A 305 29.09 -12.95 -41.37
C LEU A 305 28.67 -12.82 -42.83
N PHE A 306 28.64 -11.60 -43.37
CA PHE A 306 28.32 -11.34 -44.79
C PHE A 306 29.48 -11.68 -45.74
N ASN A 307 30.69 -11.85 -45.21
CA ASN A 307 31.83 -12.33 -45.99
C ASN A 307 31.76 -13.85 -46.26
N GLN A 308 30.80 -14.56 -45.64
CA GLN A 308 30.53 -15.97 -45.87
C GLN A 308 29.28 -16.12 -46.75
N PRO A 309 29.21 -17.16 -47.61
CA PRO A 309 28.01 -17.41 -48.38
C PRO A 309 26.80 -17.61 -47.45
N PHE A 310 25.64 -17.12 -47.87
CA PHE A 310 24.42 -17.27 -47.10
C PHE A 310 24.00 -18.74 -47.07
N ASN A 311 23.92 -19.30 -45.85
CA ASN A 311 23.45 -20.65 -45.61
C ASN A 311 22.04 -20.58 -45.03
N MET A 312 21.10 -21.26 -45.67
CA MET A 312 19.73 -21.34 -45.18
C MET A 312 19.68 -22.21 -43.91
N PRO A 313 19.06 -21.74 -42.81
CA PRO A 313 18.85 -22.57 -41.64
C PRO A 313 18.09 -23.86 -41.96
N ALA A 314 18.39 -24.93 -41.23
CA ALA A 314 17.56 -26.12 -41.25
C ALA A 314 16.15 -25.81 -40.69
N ALA A 315 15.16 -26.64 -41.02
CA ALA A 315 13.79 -26.48 -40.51
C ALA A 315 13.72 -26.38 -38.97
N SER A 316 14.57 -27.14 -38.27
CA SER A 316 14.71 -27.05 -36.81
C SER A 316 15.19 -25.68 -36.33
N GLY A 317 16.11 -25.04 -37.05
CA GLY A 317 16.59 -23.69 -36.75
C GLY A 317 15.49 -22.64 -36.88
N PHE A 318 14.67 -22.73 -37.94
CA PHE A 318 13.50 -21.86 -38.10
C PHE A 318 12.49 -22.01 -36.97
N VAL A 319 12.19 -23.25 -36.57
CA VAL A 319 11.26 -23.52 -35.46
C VAL A 319 11.79 -22.94 -34.15
N ILE A 320 13.08 -23.15 -33.84
CA ILE A 320 13.69 -22.62 -32.60
C ILE A 320 13.63 -21.09 -32.57
N ILE A 321 14.01 -20.42 -33.68
CA ILE A 321 13.99 -18.95 -33.76
C ILE A 321 12.55 -18.43 -33.65
N ALA A 322 11.59 -19.07 -34.31
CA ALA A 322 10.18 -18.70 -34.21
C ALA A 322 9.64 -18.83 -32.78
N LEU A 323 9.98 -19.91 -32.07
CA LEU A 323 9.62 -20.09 -30.66
C LEU A 323 10.26 -19.02 -29.76
N CYS A 324 11.54 -18.71 -29.99
CA CYS A 324 12.25 -17.68 -29.24
C CYS A 324 11.64 -16.28 -29.45
N LEU A 325 11.19 -15.96 -30.67
CA LEU A 325 10.50 -14.70 -30.96
C LEU A 325 9.06 -14.68 -30.41
N ALA A 326 8.35 -15.80 -30.44
CA ALA A 326 6.98 -15.89 -29.94
C ALA A 326 6.88 -15.81 -28.42
N PHE A 327 7.86 -16.36 -27.69
CA PHE A 327 7.81 -16.45 -26.24
C PHE A 327 7.69 -15.08 -25.52
N PRO A 328 8.54 -14.06 -25.80
CA PRO A 328 8.37 -12.73 -25.22
C PRO A 328 7.06 -12.04 -25.59
N VAL A 329 6.54 -12.30 -26.80
CA VAL A 329 5.26 -11.73 -27.26
C VAL A 329 4.12 -12.29 -26.42
N ILE A 330 4.02 -13.62 -26.30
CA ILE A 330 2.98 -14.28 -25.50
C ILE A 330 3.11 -13.86 -24.03
N GLY A 331 4.32 -13.90 -23.48
CA GLY A 331 4.57 -13.51 -22.09
C GLY A 331 4.13 -12.06 -21.82
N TRP A 332 4.43 -11.13 -22.72
CA TRP A 332 4.03 -9.74 -22.58
C TRP A 332 2.52 -9.53 -22.72
N LEU A 333 1.86 -10.21 -23.67
CA LEU A 333 0.41 -10.12 -23.84
C LEU A 333 -0.36 -10.61 -22.60
N LEU A 334 0.17 -11.59 -21.88
CA LEU A 334 -0.40 -12.06 -20.62
C LEU A 334 -0.06 -11.15 -19.43
N LEU A 335 1.16 -10.62 -19.39
CA LEU A 335 1.65 -9.80 -18.27
C LEU A 335 1.11 -8.36 -18.28
N LYS A 336 1.06 -7.72 -19.46
CA LYS A 336 0.62 -6.33 -19.64
C LYS A 336 -0.75 -6.01 -19.00
N PRO A 337 -1.82 -6.81 -19.20
CA PRO A 337 -3.12 -6.51 -18.57
C PRO A 337 -3.05 -6.61 -17.04
N LEU A 338 -2.30 -7.56 -16.48
CA LEU A 338 -2.14 -7.70 -15.03
C LEU A 338 -1.41 -6.50 -14.42
N LEU A 339 -0.36 -6.02 -15.08
CA LEU A 339 0.38 -4.82 -14.66
C LEU A 339 -0.50 -3.57 -14.68
N LEU A 340 -1.29 -3.39 -15.75
CA LEU A 340 -2.21 -2.24 -15.88
C LEU A 340 -3.34 -2.28 -14.84
N GLN A 341 -3.90 -3.47 -14.55
CA GLN A 341 -4.92 -3.62 -13.51
C GLN A 341 -4.38 -3.26 -12.12
N ASN A 342 -3.17 -3.70 -11.78
CA ASN A 342 -2.53 -3.35 -10.52
C ASN A 342 -2.28 -1.85 -10.37
N GLN A 343 -1.88 -1.18 -11.47
CA GLN A 343 -1.68 0.28 -11.46
C GLN A 343 -3.00 1.05 -11.32
N GLN A 344 -4.07 0.61 -11.98
CA GLN A 344 -5.39 1.24 -11.80
C GLN A 344 -5.92 1.05 -10.38
N GLY A 345 -5.63 -0.11 -9.75
CA GLY A 345 -6.00 -0.40 -8.38
C GLY A 345 -5.48 0.63 -7.37
N THR A 346 -4.23 1.12 -7.52
CA THR A 346 -3.68 2.11 -6.58
C THR A 346 -4.36 3.48 -6.71
N ILE A 347 -4.60 3.95 -7.93
CA ILE A 347 -5.28 5.23 -8.18
C ILE A 347 -6.72 5.18 -7.68
N ILE A 348 -7.44 4.10 -7.99
CA ILE A 348 -8.84 3.91 -7.55
C ILE A 348 -8.90 3.80 -6.02
N ARG A 349 -7.96 3.11 -5.39
CA ARG A 349 -7.86 3.02 -3.92
C ARG A 349 -7.70 4.39 -3.29
N GLU A 350 -6.81 5.23 -3.82
CA GLU A 350 -6.59 6.59 -3.28
C GLU A 350 -7.83 7.47 -3.46
N GLN A 351 -8.48 7.43 -4.63
CA GLN A 351 -9.71 8.17 -4.88
C GLN A 351 -10.86 7.71 -3.97
N LEU A 352 -11.01 6.39 -3.80
CA LEU A 352 -12.02 5.82 -2.92
C LEU A 352 -11.75 6.18 -1.46
N ARG A 353 -10.48 6.18 -1.02
CA ARG A 353 -10.09 6.62 0.33
C ARG A 353 -10.53 8.06 0.59
N LYS A 354 -10.18 8.98 -0.31
CA LYS A 354 -10.55 10.40 -0.20
C LYS A 354 -12.06 10.60 -0.19
N PHE A 355 -12.82 9.79 -0.93
CA PHE A 355 -14.28 9.84 -0.94
C PHE A 355 -14.88 9.25 0.34
N LYS A 356 -14.40 8.07 0.76
CA LYS A 356 -14.93 7.31 1.89
C LYS A 356 -14.67 7.99 3.22
N TYR A 357 -13.48 8.56 3.43
CA TYR A 357 -13.14 9.25 4.67
C TYR A 357 -13.39 10.76 4.60
N ASN A 358 -14.23 11.22 3.66
CA ASN A 358 -14.67 12.60 3.64
C ASN A 358 -15.81 12.81 4.67
N GLN A 359 -15.58 13.71 5.63
CA GLN A 359 -16.52 13.98 6.73
C GLN A 359 -17.89 14.49 6.25
N GLU A 360 -17.92 15.33 5.21
CA GLU A 360 -19.16 15.85 4.64
C GLU A 360 -19.97 14.74 3.97
N VAL A 361 -19.31 13.88 3.19
CA VAL A 361 -19.95 12.71 2.54
C VAL A 361 -20.50 11.75 3.59
N PHE A 362 -19.71 11.40 4.61
CA PHE A 362 -20.17 10.51 5.68
C PHE A 362 -21.37 11.10 6.44
N SER A 363 -21.29 12.35 6.88
CA SER A 363 -22.35 12.98 7.66
C SER A 363 -23.65 13.13 6.88
N ASN A 364 -23.59 13.42 5.57
CA ASN A 364 -24.77 13.48 4.71
C ASN A 364 -25.38 12.08 4.52
N LEU A 365 -24.57 11.07 4.20
CA LEU A 365 -25.05 9.68 4.04
C LEU A 365 -25.66 9.14 5.35
N LEU A 366 -25.08 9.47 6.51
CA LEU A 366 -25.61 9.07 7.81
C LEU A 366 -26.97 9.72 8.09
N LYS A 367 -27.12 11.02 7.80
CA LYS A 367 -28.38 11.76 7.99
C LYS A 367 -29.52 11.25 7.10
N GLU A 368 -29.20 10.72 5.92
CA GLU A 368 -30.16 10.08 5.02
C GLU A 368 -30.67 8.72 5.56
N GLN A 369 -29.93 8.08 6.47
CA GLN A 369 -30.37 6.81 7.05
C GLN A 369 -31.53 7.01 8.02
N PRO A 370 -32.44 6.02 8.15
CA PRO A 370 -33.52 6.06 9.13
C PRO A 370 -32.98 6.33 10.53
N LYS A 371 -33.60 7.32 11.21
CA LYS A 371 -33.30 7.68 12.59
C LYS A 371 -34.28 6.99 13.53
N TYR A 372 -33.76 6.25 14.49
CA TYR A 372 -34.54 5.58 15.53
C TYR A 372 -34.28 6.23 16.89
N ALA A 373 -35.22 6.06 17.81
CA ALA A 373 -35.03 6.47 19.20
C ALA A 373 -33.85 5.69 19.82
N LEU A 374 -33.02 6.34 20.62
CA LEU A 374 -31.91 5.68 21.28
C LEU A 374 -32.42 4.68 22.35
N PRO A 375 -31.75 3.53 22.54
CA PRO A 375 -32.07 2.63 23.64
C PRO A 375 -31.96 3.33 24.99
N HIS A 376 -32.94 3.18 25.88
CA HIS A 376 -32.90 3.84 27.19
C HIS A 376 -31.85 3.19 28.10
N THR A 377 -31.14 4.00 28.87
CA THR A 377 -30.05 3.57 29.76
C THR A 377 -30.49 2.52 30.78
N ASP A 378 -31.76 2.53 31.19
CA ASP A 378 -32.29 1.59 32.20
C ASP A 378 -32.38 0.14 31.72
N TRP A 379 -32.53 -0.09 30.41
CA TRP A 379 -32.73 -1.43 29.84
C TRP A 379 -31.70 -1.84 28.78
N SER A 380 -30.79 -0.95 28.38
CA SER A 380 -29.59 -1.27 27.60
C SER A 380 -28.35 -1.32 28.48
N ILE A 381 -27.29 -1.99 28.02
CA ILE A 381 -25.96 -1.85 28.65
C ILE A 381 -25.32 -0.58 28.11
N VAL A 382 -24.82 0.29 28.98
CA VAL A 382 -24.13 1.52 28.62
C VAL A 382 -22.68 1.41 29.05
N LEU A 383 -21.75 1.64 28.12
CA LEU A 383 -20.31 1.62 28.35
C LEU A 383 -19.70 2.96 27.88
N GLY A 384 -18.62 3.40 28.53
CA GLY A 384 -17.94 4.65 28.20
C GLY A 384 -18.54 5.89 28.84
N ASN A 385 -18.29 7.05 28.22
CA ASN A 385 -18.71 8.34 28.79
C ASN A 385 -20.24 8.50 28.68
N VAL A 386 -20.92 8.61 29.82
CA VAL A 386 -22.39 8.76 29.87
C VAL A 386 -22.86 10.08 29.25
N GLU A 387 -22.01 11.10 29.24
CA GLU A 387 -22.28 12.46 28.75
C GLU A 387 -21.79 12.69 27.31
N ALA A 388 -21.29 11.66 26.62
CA ALA A 388 -20.81 11.79 25.25
C ALA A 388 -21.95 12.09 24.25
N ASP A 389 -21.70 13.05 23.35
CA ASP A 389 -22.58 13.36 22.22
C ASP A 389 -22.58 12.25 21.17
N ASN A 390 -21.46 11.54 21.03
CA ASN A 390 -21.31 10.41 20.13
C ASN A 390 -21.77 9.12 20.81
N ILE A 391 -22.92 8.61 20.38
CA ILE A 391 -23.54 7.39 20.90
C ILE A 391 -23.59 6.34 19.80
N ILE A 392 -22.81 5.27 19.97
CA ILE A 392 -22.90 4.08 19.13
C ILE A 392 -23.84 3.07 19.78
N THR A 393 -24.94 2.76 19.12
CA THR A 393 -25.79 1.63 19.50
C THR A 393 -25.38 0.39 18.70
N MET A 394 -24.98 -0.67 19.39
CA MET A 394 -24.71 -1.97 18.79
C MET A 394 -25.80 -2.96 19.17
N VAL A 395 -26.52 -3.44 18.17
CA VAL A 395 -27.45 -4.55 18.32
C VAL A 395 -26.70 -5.85 18.09
N SER A 396 -26.72 -6.73 19.09
CA SER A 396 -25.83 -7.87 19.18
C SER A 396 -26.58 -9.19 19.41
N ASN A 397 -25.91 -10.27 19.08
CA ASN A 397 -26.28 -11.62 19.46
C ASN A 397 -25.06 -12.24 20.20
N PRO A 398 -25.23 -12.78 21.43
CA PRO A 398 -24.11 -13.34 22.19
C PRO A 398 -23.35 -14.47 21.46
N TYR A 399 -23.99 -15.16 20.53
CA TYR A 399 -23.41 -16.29 19.78
C TYR A 399 -22.94 -15.91 18.37
N CYS A 400 -22.96 -14.63 18.00
CA CYS A 400 -22.61 -14.16 16.66
C CYS A 400 -21.12 -13.78 16.55
N PRO A 401 -20.31 -14.47 15.73
CA PRO A 401 -18.88 -14.16 15.60
C PRO A 401 -18.59 -12.75 15.03
N PRO A 402 -19.33 -12.23 14.02
CA PRO A 402 -19.21 -10.83 13.63
C PRO A 402 -19.48 -9.83 14.76
N CYS A 403 -20.42 -10.12 15.68
CA CYS A 403 -20.66 -9.28 16.85
C CYS A 403 -19.45 -9.26 17.78
N ALA A 404 -18.81 -10.42 18.01
CA ALA A 404 -17.59 -10.50 18.82
C ALA A 404 -16.48 -9.58 18.27
N ASN A 405 -16.30 -9.56 16.94
CA ASN A 405 -15.32 -8.69 16.30
C ASN A 405 -15.66 -7.21 16.49
N THR A 406 -16.93 -6.81 16.27
CA THR A 406 -17.35 -5.42 16.49
C THR A 406 -17.23 -5.00 17.95
N HIS A 407 -17.54 -5.89 18.90
CA HIS A 407 -17.32 -5.64 20.32
C HIS A 407 -15.85 -5.35 20.61
N SER A 408 -14.93 -6.18 20.12
CA SER A 408 -13.47 -5.96 20.29
C SER A 408 -12.99 -4.62 19.72
N VAL A 409 -13.57 -4.17 18.61
CA VAL A 409 -13.26 -2.84 18.04
C VAL A 409 -13.73 -1.73 18.97
N LEU A 410 -14.99 -1.79 19.43
CA LEU A 410 -15.57 -0.78 20.31
C LEU A 410 -14.90 -0.72 21.68
N ASP A 411 -14.53 -1.87 22.23
CA ASP A 411 -13.82 -1.98 23.51
C ASP A 411 -12.50 -1.20 23.47
N LYS A 412 -11.71 -1.39 22.40
CA LYS A 412 -10.47 -0.61 22.18
C LYS A 412 -10.71 0.89 22.05
N TRP A 413 -11.83 1.30 21.44
CA TRP A 413 -12.17 2.71 21.28
C TRP A 413 -12.56 3.37 22.61
N LEU A 414 -13.22 2.61 23.48
CA LEU A 414 -13.57 3.04 24.82
C LEU A 414 -12.32 3.26 25.69
N ASP A 415 -11.31 2.40 25.53
CA ASP A 415 -10.02 2.54 26.22
C ASP A 415 -9.23 3.78 25.74
N SER A 416 -9.36 4.16 24.46
CA SER A 416 -8.71 5.35 23.89
C SER A 416 -9.42 6.68 24.17
N ASN A 417 -10.39 6.70 25.09
CA ASN A 417 -11.06 7.90 25.64
C ASN A 417 -11.62 8.90 24.61
N LEU A 418 -12.25 8.40 23.54
CA LEU A 418 -12.75 9.19 22.40
C LEU A 418 -14.00 10.06 22.69
N GLY A 419 -14.35 10.33 23.95
CA GLY A 419 -15.64 10.98 24.26
C GLY A 419 -16.81 10.21 23.63
N LEU A 420 -16.82 8.88 23.81
CA LEU A 420 -17.75 7.96 23.16
C LEU A 420 -18.61 7.23 24.19
N GLN A 421 -19.89 7.05 23.86
CA GLN A 421 -20.81 6.16 24.55
C GLN A 421 -21.15 4.97 23.65
N VAL A 422 -21.11 3.76 24.21
CA VAL A 422 -21.58 2.56 23.53
C VAL A 422 -22.82 2.01 24.26
N ARG A 423 -23.92 1.81 23.53
CA ARG A 423 -25.14 1.16 24.02
C ARG A 423 -25.29 -0.21 23.39
N LEU A 424 -25.31 -1.27 24.20
CA LEU A 424 -25.53 -2.64 23.73
C LEU A 424 -26.99 -3.07 23.94
N VAL A 425 -27.56 -3.64 22.89
CA VAL A 425 -28.91 -4.23 22.87
C VAL A 425 -28.81 -5.64 22.32
N PHE A 426 -29.48 -6.63 22.92
CA PHE A 426 -29.41 -8.02 22.48
C PHE A 426 -30.72 -8.52 21.88
N THR A 427 -30.62 -9.36 20.85
CA THR A 427 -31.78 -9.96 20.15
C THR A 427 -32.36 -11.21 20.85
N ALA A 428 -32.21 -11.31 22.18
CA ALA A 428 -32.74 -12.43 22.95
C ALA A 428 -34.29 -12.40 23.03
N SER A 429 -34.93 -13.56 22.93
CA SER A 429 -36.40 -13.66 22.92
C SER A 429 -37.05 -13.55 24.30
N ASN A 430 -36.24 -13.56 25.38
CA ASN A 430 -36.65 -13.66 26.78
C ASN A 430 -37.39 -14.97 27.15
N TYR A 431 -37.25 -16.01 26.32
CA TYR A 431 -37.78 -17.35 26.58
C TYR A 431 -36.65 -18.32 26.98
N ASP A 432 -36.91 -19.24 27.91
CA ASP A 432 -35.89 -20.16 28.46
C ASP A 432 -35.37 -21.16 27.43
N GLY A 433 -36.14 -21.48 26.39
CA GLY A 433 -35.69 -22.34 25.28
C GLY A 433 -34.79 -21.64 24.26
N ASP A 434 -34.58 -20.32 24.39
CA ASP A 434 -33.63 -19.58 23.57
C ASP A 434 -32.26 -19.52 24.25
N ILE A 435 -31.25 -20.11 23.61
CA ILE A 435 -29.87 -20.15 24.11
C ILE A 435 -29.29 -18.76 24.40
N LYS A 436 -29.80 -17.70 23.75
CA LYS A 436 -29.35 -16.31 23.98
C LYS A 436 -29.84 -15.77 25.32
N THR A 437 -31.00 -16.21 25.79
CA THR A 437 -31.70 -15.63 26.95
C THR A 437 -30.90 -15.74 28.25
N PRO A 438 -30.34 -16.90 28.64
CA PRO A 438 -29.56 -17.00 29.88
C PRO A 438 -28.36 -16.04 29.89
N VAL A 439 -27.60 -16.01 28.79
CA VAL A 439 -26.42 -15.15 28.64
C VAL A 439 -26.80 -13.67 28.71
N THR A 440 -27.85 -13.26 27.97
CA THR A 440 -28.31 -11.88 27.97
C THR A 440 -28.85 -11.45 29.34
N ARG A 441 -29.64 -12.30 30.02
CA ARG A 441 -30.11 -12.01 31.39
C ARG A 441 -28.93 -11.83 32.35
N HIS A 442 -27.89 -12.64 32.19
CA HIS A 442 -26.68 -12.55 32.99
C HIS A 442 -25.93 -11.22 32.74
N PHE A 443 -25.72 -10.83 31.48
CA PHE A 443 -25.14 -9.51 31.17
C PHE A 443 -25.97 -8.35 31.75
N MET A 444 -27.31 -8.42 31.64
CA MET A 444 -28.19 -7.39 32.18
C MET A 444 -28.17 -7.34 33.71
N ALA A 445 -28.00 -8.48 34.38
CA ALA A 445 -27.85 -8.54 35.82
C ALA A 445 -26.52 -7.93 36.28
N LEU A 446 -25.41 -8.20 35.56
CA LEU A 446 -24.12 -7.56 35.81
C LEU A 446 -24.21 -6.04 35.61
N ALA A 447 -24.86 -5.60 34.53
CA ALA A 447 -25.03 -4.17 34.25
C ALA A 447 -25.87 -3.44 35.31
N ASP A 448 -26.79 -4.14 35.99
CA ASP A 448 -27.60 -3.58 37.07
C ASP A 448 -26.79 -3.27 38.34
N GLN A 449 -25.65 -3.95 38.54
CA GLN A 449 -24.74 -3.70 39.66
C GLN A 449 -23.97 -2.38 39.54
N LYS A 450 -24.04 -1.71 38.38
CA LYS A 450 -23.33 -0.46 38.06
C LYS A 450 -21.81 -0.56 38.14
N ASP A 451 -21.25 -1.74 37.89
CA ASP A 451 -19.82 -1.97 37.72
C ASP A 451 -19.52 -2.18 36.22
N GLU A 452 -19.11 -1.10 35.55
CA GLU A 452 -18.78 -1.13 34.12
C GLU A 452 -17.62 -2.07 33.81
N ALA A 453 -16.60 -2.13 34.68
CA ALA A 453 -15.41 -2.95 34.47
C ALA A 453 -15.78 -4.45 34.52
N ALA A 454 -16.63 -4.84 35.47
CA ALA A 454 -17.14 -6.20 35.55
C ALA A 454 -17.93 -6.61 34.29
N VAL A 455 -18.79 -5.71 33.77
CA VAL A 455 -19.58 -5.96 32.55
C VAL A 455 -18.69 -6.06 31.31
N LYS A 456 -17.71 -5.14 31.15
CA LYS A 456 -16.75 -5.18 30.05
C LYS A 456 -15.96 -6.47 30.03
N LEU A 457 -15.40 -6.87 31.19
CA LEU A 457 -14.66 -8.11 31.33
C LEU A 457 -15.52 -9.33 30.97
N ALA A 458 -16.75 -9.39 31.49
CA ALA A 458 -17.67 -10.48 31.22
C ALA A 458 -18.04 -10.57 29.73
N LEU A 459 -18.30 -9.44 29.06
CA LEU A 459 -18.54 -9.39 27.62
C LEU A 459 -17.33 -9.87 26.81
N HIS A 460 -16.14 -9.37 27.17
CA HIS A 460 -14.87 -9.75 26.55
C HIS A 460 -14.65 -11.27 26.64
N ASP A 461 -14.67 -11.82 27.86
CA ASP A 461 -14.45 -13.24 28.12
C ASP A 461 -15.47 -14.13 27.41
N TRP A 462 -16.75 -13.71 27.39
CA TRP A 462 -17.78 -14.43 26.65
C TRP A 462 -17.47 -14.44 25.15
N TYR A 463 -17.14 -13.29 24.57
CA TYR A 463 -16.90 -13.17 23.14
C TYR A 463 -15.63 -13.89 22.67
N GLU A 464 -14.57 -13.92 23.47
CA GLU A 464 -13.33 -14.66 23.20
C GLU A 464 -13.50 -16.19 23.34
N GLN A 465 -14.43 -16.64 24.18
CA GLN A 465 -14.66 -18.07 24.41
C GLN A 465 -15.06 -18.79 23.10
N LYS A 466 -14.25 -19.76 22.67
CA LYS A 466 -14.53 -20.57 21.48
C LYS A 466 -15.72 -21.53 21.65
N GLN A 467 -15.89 -22.09 22.85
CA GLN A 467 -16.89 -23.14 23.12
C GLN A 467 -18.28 -22.59 23.50
N LYS A 468 -18.39 -21.30 23.83
CA LYS A 468 -19.64 -20.64 24.29
C LYS A 468 -20.34 -21.43 25.42
N ASP A 469 -19.56 -21.95 26.36
CA ASP A 469 -20.06 -22.68 27.53
C ASP A 469 -20.44 -21.70 28.64
N TYR A 470 -21.75 -21.49 28.77
CA TYR A 470 -22.36 -20.64 29.79
C TYR A 470 -22.04 -21.08 31.22
N THR A 471 -21.99 -22.38 31.50
CA THR A 471 -21.85 -22.88 32.89
C THR A 471 -20.47 -22.55 33.46
N SER A 472 -19.44 -22.69 32.64
CA SER A 472 -18.07 -22.34 33.03
C SER A 472 -17.89 -20.83 33.13
N TRP A 473 -18.51 -20.07 32.21
CA TRP A 473 -18.43 -18.61 32.18
C TRP A 473 -19.18 -17.95 33.35
N GLU A 474 -20.39 -18.42 33.69
CA GLU A 474 -21.18 -17.93 34.84
C GLU A 474 -20.45 -18.10 36.18
N LYS A 475 -19.63 -19.15 36.32
CA LYS A 475 -18.79 -19.34 37.51
C LYS A 475 -17.65 -18.33 37.60
N ALA A 476 -17.13 -17.87 36.47
CA ALA A 476 -16.07 -16.86 36.41
C ALA A 476 -16.61 -15.44 36.64
N HIS A 477 -17.88 -15.18 36.29
CA HIS A 477 -18.55 -13.90 36.49
C HIS A 477 -19.81 -14.07 37.35
N PRO A 478 -19.70 -14.27 38.68
CA PRO A 478 -20.86 -14.57 39.50
C PRO A 478 -21.81 -13.37 39.63
N VAL A 479 -23.10 -13.57 39.33
CA VAL A 479 -24.16 -12.59 39.54
C VAL A 479 -25.45 -13.26 40.01
N THR A 480 -26.25 -12.56 40.82
CA THR A 480 -27.59 -13.04 41.20
C THR A 480 -28.60 -12.62 40.13
N LEU A 481 -29.22 -13.60 39.46
CA LEU A 481 -30.28 -13.32 38.49
C LEU A 481 -31.56 -12.86 39.19
N ASN A 482 -31.92 -11.60 39.01
CA ASN A 482 -33.20 -11.06 39.47
C ASN A 482 -34.25 -11.15 38.34
N LYS A 483 -35.33 -11.90 38.57
CA LYS A 483 -36.45 -12.04 37.61
C LYS A 483 -37.13 -10.70 37.31
N ASP A 484 -37.10 -9.76 38.25
CA ASP A 484 -37.63 -8.41 38.05
C ASP A 484 -36.85 -7.62 36.99
N LEU A 485 -35.67 -8.08 36.56
CA LEU A 485 -34.91 -7.46 35.48
C LEU A 485 -35.22 -8.08 34.11
N PHE A 486 -36.00 -9.17 34.04
CA PHE A 486 -36.24 -9.86 32.77
C PHE A 486 -37.07 -9.03 31.78
N TYR A 487 -37.88 -8.08 32.26
CA TYR A 487 -38.59 -7.13 31.38
C TYR A 487 -37.63 -6.30 30.51
N LYS A 488 -36.36 -6.12 30.94
CA LYS A 488 -35.37 -5.37 30.14
C LYS A 488 -35.15 -6.04 28.78
N LEU A 489 -35.18 -7.38 28.71
CA LEU A 489 -35.08 -8.10 27.43
C LEU A 489 -36.31 -7.89 26.55
N GLU A 490 -37.50 -7.78 27.13
CA GLU A 490 -38.72 -7.44 26.38
C GLU A 490 -38.64 -6.04 25.79
N LYS A 491 -38.09 -5.07 26.54
CA LYS A 491 -37.81 -3.72 26.04
C LYS A 491 -36.78 -3.73 24.92
N GLN A 492 -35.69 -4.48 25.07
CA GLN A 492 -34.69 -4.65 24.00
C GLN A 492 -35.32 -5.24 22.74
N ARG A 493 -36.12 -6.29 22.87
CA ARG A 493 -36.83 -6.92 21.75
C ARG A 493 -37.80 -5.97 21.07
N ALA A 494 -38.67 -5.30 21.83
CA ALA A 494 -39.61 -4.33 21.29
C ALA A 494 -38.90 -3.18 20.56
N TRP A 495 -37.75 -2.75 21.08
CA TRP A 495 -36.91 -1.77 20.40
C TRP A 495 -36.29 -2.31 19.11
N CYS A 496 -35.81 -3.56 19.09
CA CYS A 496 -35.29 -4.21 17.88
C CYS A 496 -36.36 -4.33 16.79
N ASP A 497 -37.60 -4.67 17.18
CA ASP A 497 -38.74 -4.75 16.27
C ASP A 497 -39.08 -3.35 15.71
N MET A 498 -39.07 -2.31 16.55
CA MET A 498 -39.28 -0.91 16.13
C MET A 498 -38.18 -0.41 15.19
N ALA A 499 -36.93 -0.77 15.45
CA ALA A 499 -35.76 -0.36 14.66
C ALA A 499 -35.53 -1.22 13.39
N ASP A 500 -36.47 -2.11 13.05
CA ASP A 500 -36.41 -3.04 11.91
C ASP A 500 -35.06 -3.79 11.82
N ILE A 501 -34.62 -4.34 12.96
CA ILE A 501 -33.35 -5.07 13.05
C ILE A 501 -33.50 -6.44 12.40
N LYS A 502 -32.86 -6.60 11.23
CA LYS A 502 -32.89 -7.84 10.44
C LYS A 502 -31.65 -8.72 10.60
N ALA A 503 -30.56 -8.17 11.11
CA ALA A 503 -29.28 -8.86 11.24
C ALA A 503 -28.45 -8.30 12.41
N THR A 504 -27.47 -9.08 12.86
CA THR A 504 -26.50 -8.66 13.89
C THR A 504 -25.06 -8.90 13.40
N PRO A 505 -24.11 -7.99 13.68
CA PRO A 505 -24.32 -6.73 14.37
C PRO A 505 -25.04 -5.72 13.48
N THR A 506 -25.99 -4.97 14.05
CA THR A 506 -26.50 -3.73 13.44
C THR A 506 -25.95 -2.57 14.26
N ILE A 507 -25.33 -1.61 13.58
CA ILE A 507 -24.71 -0.44 14.21
C ILE A 507 -25.54 0.79 13.89
N LEU A 508 -25.78 1.61 14.90
CA LEU A 508 -26.37 2.93 14.75
C LEU A 508 -25.46 3.97 15.40
N VAL A 509 -25.30 5.12 14.76
CA VAL A 509 -24.56 6.29 15.24
C VAL A 509 -25.59 7.39 15.51
N ASN A 510 -25.70 7.84 16.76
CA ASN A 510 -26.64 8.89 17.18
C ASN A 510 -28.10 8.60 16.75
N GLY A 511 -28.46 7.30 16.74
CA GLY A 511 -29.78 6.79 16.35
C GLY A 511 -29.97 6.56 14.85
N HIS A 512 -29.05 7.00 13.99
CA HIS A 512 -29.08 6.70 12.56
C HIS A 512 -28.40 5.35 12.28
N ARG A 513 -29.00 4.49 11.46
CA ARG A 513 -28.33 3.25 11.02
C ARG A 513 -27.02 3.60 10.29
N LEU A 514 -25.95 2.85 10.54
CA LEU A 514 -24.70 3.01 9.79
C LEU A 514 -24.94 2.69 8.30
N PRO A 515 -24.58 3.57 7.34
CA PRO A 515 -24.76 3.28 5.93
C PRO A 515 -23.92 2.08 5.48
N ASP A 516 -24.44 1.26 4.56
CA ASP A 516 -23.77 0.03 4.07
C ASP A 516 -22.38 0.26 3.44
N ALA A 517 -22.09 1.50 3.03
CA ALA A 517 -20.77 1.90 2.52
C ALA A 517 -19.68 1.91 3.60
N TYR A 518 -20.05 1.87 4.89
CA TYR A 518 -19.16 1.97 6.04
C TYR A 518 -19.26 0.74 6.93
N ARG A 519 -18.11 0.27 7.39
CA ARG A 519 -17.96 -0.67 8.50
C ARG A 519 -17.64 0.12 9.76
N ILE A 520 -17.77 -0.54 10.92
CA ILE A 520 -17.43 0.09 12.20
C ILE A 520 -15.98 0.60 12.21
N GLN A 521 -15.02 -0.13 11.64
CA GLN A 521 -13.61 0.31 11.65
C GLN A 521 -13.40 1.62 10.86
N ASP A 522 -14.25 1.88 9.86
CA ASP A 522 -14.08 3.01 8.95
C ASP A 522 -14.47 4.35 9.56
N ILE A 523 -15.26 4.36 10.65
CA ILE A 523 -15.84 5.60 11.19
C ILE A 523 -15.08 6.17 12.39
N LYS A 524 -14.01 5.51 12.83
CA LYS A 524 -13.27 5.88 14.05
C LYS A 524 -12.95 7.38 14.13
N TYR A 525 -12.24 7.89 13.12
CA TYR A 525 -11.81 9.28 13.04
C TYR A 525 -12.92 10.22 12.50
N LEU A 526 -13.92 9.66 11.81
CA LEU A 526 -15.09 10.42 11.35
C LEU A 526 -16.00 10.85 12.51
N LEU A 527 -15.94 10.15 13.65
CA LEU A 527 -16.70 10.52 14.86
C LEU A 527 -15.99 11.57 15.72
N ALA A 528 -14.66 11.63 15.71
CA ALA A 528 -13.87 12.57 16.51
C ALA A 528 -14.01 14.04 16.07
N GLN A 529 -14.55 14.29 14.87
CA GLN A 529 -14.64 15.61 14.24
C GLN A 529 -16.08 16.15 14.15
N GLN A 530 -17.02 15.60 14.93
CA GLN A 530 -18.43 16.04 14.92
C GLN A 530 -18.72 17.14 15.93
#